data_AF-A0A934FJ30-F1
#
_entry.id   AF-A0A934FJ30-F1
#
_cell.length_a   1.000
_cell.length_b   1.000
_cell.length_c   1.000
_cell.angle_alpha   90.00
_cell.angle_beta   90.00
_cell.angle_gamma   90.00
#
_symmetry.space_group_name_H-M   'P 1'
#
loop_
_entity.id
_entity.type
_entity.pdbx_description
1 polymer ?
#
loop_
_entity_poly.entity_id
_entity_poly.type
_entity_poly.pdbx_seq_one_letter_code
_entity_poly.pdbx_strand_id
1 'polypeptide(L)'
;LTVDSQCRVTTRSPWFLADNATPFPLARIDEALRWERSYDFLQPSRFVDTLPQTWRLALDVLGDRQDTWQAALALMQFVHTHLKYETASTHVHTHMKDVLTQRRGVCQDFAHVLLGLCRAVKIPACYVSGYLATESASATHAWMEVLIPGVGWRALDPTHNCQPGETYVKIAVGRDYADVAPISGHYVGNTERSLEVSVQIRAVE
;
A
#
# COMPACT_ATOMS: atom_id res chain seq x y z
N LEU A 1 -17.45 -25.01 6.46
CA LEU A 1 -16.11 -25.08 7.08
C LEU A 1 -15.89 -23.73 7.72
N THR A 2 -15.75 -23.71 9.05
CA THR A 2 -15.39 -22.50 9.78
C THR A 2 -13.90 -22.59 10.11
N VAL A 3 -13.16 -21.52 9.85
CA VAL A 3 -11.75 -21.40 10.19
C VAL A 3 -11.61 -20.23 11.15
N ASP A 4 -11.26 -20.53 12.40
CA ASP A 4 -11.01 -19.52 13.42
C ASP A 4 -9.52 -19.41 13.69
N SER A 5 -9.03 -18.18 13.81
CA SER A 5 -7.63 -17.87 14.13
C SER A 5 -7.57 -16.75 15.16
N GLN A 6 -6.72 -16.90 16.17
CA GLN A 6 -6.50 -15.90 17.20
C GLN A 6 -5.00 -15.59 17.28
N CYS A 7 -4.67 -14.31 17.32
CA CYS A 7 -3.30 -13.84 17.44
C CYS A 7 -3.25 -12.69 18.46
N ARG A 8 -2.18 -12.66 19.27
CA ARG A 8 -1.86 -11.52 20.13
C ARG A 8 -0.60 -10.87 19.57
N VAL A 9 -0.69 -9.58 19.26
CA VAL A 9 0.42 -8.79 18.71
C VAL A 9 0.70 -7.63 19.65
N THR A 10 1.98 -7.38 19.92
CA THR A 10 2.43 -6.15 20.60
C THR A 10 2.98 -5.21 19.56
N THR A 11 2.35 -4.05 19.40
CA THR A 11 2.84 -2.97 18.53
C THR A 11 3.55 -1.91 19.37
N ARG A 12 4.41 -1.13 18.73
CA ARG A 12 5.07 0.05 19.29
C ARG A 12 5.08 1.12 18.23
N SER A 13 4.96 2.38 18.64
CA SER A 13 5.09 3.48 17.70
C SER A 13 6.45 3.41 16.97
N PRO A 14 6.46 3.35 15.63
CA PRO A 14 7.70 3.32 14.87
C PRO A 14 8.37 4.69 14.94
N TRP A 15 9.68 4.71 14.69
CA TRP A 15 10.34 5.98 14.42
C TRP A 15 9.87 6.54 13.07
N PHE A 16 9.21 7.70 13.13
CA PHE A 16 8.74 8.43 11.95
C PHE A 16 9.87 9.25 11.33
N LEU A 17 9.93 9.24 10.00
CA LEU A 17 10.79 10.13 9.26
C LEU A 17 10.09 11.48 9.12
N ALA A 18 10.75 12.57 9.48
CA ALA A 18 10.13 13.90 9.42
C ALA A 18 9.65 14.25 8.00
N ASP A 19 8.52 14.95 7.89
CA ASP A 19 7.91 15.27 6.60
C ASP A 19 8.79 16.17 5.72
N ASN A 20 9.66 16.98 6.33
CA ASN A 20 10.62 17.83 5.63
C ASN A 20 12.00 17.18 5.43
N ALA A 21 12.17 15.91 5.80
CA ALA A 21 13.45 15.22 5.66
C ALA A 21 13.79 14.97 4.18
N THR A 22 15.07 15.07 3.85
CA THR A 22 15.62 14.78 2.51
C THR A 22 16.71 13.72 2.59
N PRO A 23 16.36 12.48 2.97
CA PRO A 23 17.36 11.46 3.30
C PRO A 23 18.11 10.91 2.09
N PHE A 24 17.55 11.02 0.88
CA PHE A 24 18.15 10.35 -0.26
C PHE A 24 17.73 10.96 -1.61
N PRO A 25 18.68 11.41 -2.44
CA PRO A 25 18.38 12.02 -3.73
C PRO A 25 17.79 11.01 -4.72
N LEU A 26 16.69 11.39 -5.36
CA LEU A 26 15.97 10.56 -6.35
C LEU A 26 16.85 10.21 -7.55
N ALA A 27 17.78 11.10 -7.95
CA ALA A 27 18.73 10.85 -9.02
C ALA A 27 19.66 9.64 -8.78
N ARG A 28 19.77 9.17 -7.52
CA ARG A 28 20.58 8.00 -7.14
C ARG A 28 19.72 6.80 -6.74
N ILE A 29 18.41 6.83 -6.98
CA ILE A 29 17.47 5.81 -6.46
C ILE A 29 17.79 4.39 -6.95
N ASP A 30 18.47 4.24 -8.08
CA ASP A 30 18.96 2.94 -8.57
C ASP A 30 19.92 2.25 -7.58
N GLU A 31 20.53 2.98 -6.64
CA GLU A 31 21.31 2.37 -5.54
C GLU A 31 20.45 1.48 -4.62
N ALA A 32 19.13 1.69 -4.60
CA ALA A 32 18.20 0.81 -3.91
C ALA A 32 18.23 -0.63 -4.46
N LEU A 33 18.63 -0.84 -5.73
CA LEU A 33 18.78 -2.16 -6.35
C LEU A 33 19.83 -3.05 -5.65
N ARG A 34 20.71 -2.45 -4.84
CA ARG A 34 21.68 -3.20 -4.03
C ARG A 34 21.03 -3.93 -2.85
N TRP A 35 19.79 -3.57 -2.50
CA TRP A 35 19.04 -4.23 -1.44
C TRP A 35 18.33 -5.47 -1.97
N GLU A 36 18.34 -6.53 -1.16
CA GLU A 36 17.71 -7.80 -1.50
C GLU A 36 16.22 -7.61 -1.83
N ARG A 37 15.76 -8.25 -2.91
CA ARG A 37 14.37 -8.23 -3.41
C ARG A 37 13.81 -6.85 -3.80
N SER A 38 14.59 -5.77 -3.74
CA SER A 38 14.19 -4.45 -4.23
C SER A 38 13.71 -4.48 -5.68
N TYR A 39 14.34 -5.33 -6.50
CA TYR A 39 13.98 -5.54 -7.90
C TYR A 39 12.52 -6.01 -8.07
N ASP A 40 12.05 -6.94 -7.23
CA ASP A 40 10.67 -7.45 -7.27
C ASP A 40 9.66 -6.32 -7.06
N PHE A 41 10.00 -5.36 -6.20
CA PHE A 41 9.15 -4.22 -5.82
C PHE A 41 9.23 -3.02 -6.76
N LEU A 42 9.98 -3.15 -7.86
CA LEU A 42 10.01 -2.21 -8.97
C LEU A 42 9.22 -2.70 -10.18
N GLN A 43 8.90 -3.99 -10.23
CA GLN A 43 8.20 -4.57 -11.38
C GLN A 43 6.70 -4.27 -11.36
N PRO A 44 6.04 -4.31 -12.54
CA PRO A 44 4.60 -4.45 -12.62
C PRO A 44 4.13 -5.71 -11.88
N SER A 45 2.89 -5.69 -11.42
CA SER A 45 2.24 -6.84 -10.80
C SER A 45 0.77 -6.91 -11.24
N ARG A 46 0.02 -7.90 -10.76
CA ARG A 46 -1.34 -8.21 -11.25
C ARG A 46 -2.27 -7.00 -11.28
N PHE A 47 -2.24 -6.14 -10.26
CA PHE A 47 -3.13 -4.97 -10.14
C PHE A 47 -2.41 -3.63 -10.30
N VAL A 48 -1.09 -3.66 -10.51
CA VAL A 48 -0.22 -2.48 -10.57
C VAL A 48 0.49 -2.45 -11.91
N ASP A 49 -0.05 -1.65 -12.83
CA ASP A 49 0.46 -1.49 -14.19
C ASP A 49 1.46 -0.32 -14.28
N THR A 50 2.63 -0.55 -14.89
CA THR A 50 3.58 0.55 -15.21
C THR A 50 3.36 1.04 -16.64
N LEU A 51 2.33 1.86 -16.83
CA LEU A 51 2.03 2.46 -18.13
C LEU A 51 2.77 3.79 -18.32
N PRO A 52 3.12 4.20 -19.56
CA PRO A 52 3.75 5.51 -19.82
C PRO A 52 2.96 6.70 -19.24
N GLN A 53 1.63 6.60 -19.20
CA GLN A 53 0.76 7.62 -18.61
C GLN A 53 0.93 7.72 -17.09
N THR A 54 1.16 6.59 -16.40
CA THR A 54 1.46 6.56 -14.96
C THR A 54 2.77 7.28 -14.66
N TRP A 55 3.81 7.05 -15.49
CA TRP A 55 5.08 7.77 -15.38
C TRP A 55 4.94 9.27 -15.59
N ARG A 56 4.24 9.69 -16.64
CA ARG A 56 3.97 11.11 -16.89
C ARG A 56 3.25 11.76 -15.71
N LEU A 57 2.19 11.12 -15.22
CA LEU A 57 1.44 11.60 -14.06
C LEU A 57 2.33 11.72 -12.82
N ALA A 58 3.19 10.73 -12.56
CA ALA A 58 4.10 10.78 -11.43
C ALA A 58 5.08 11.97 -11.55
N LEU A 59 5.67 12.21 -12.74
CA LEU A 59 6.53 13.38 -12.96
C LEU A 59 5.80 14.70 -12.76
N ASP A 60 4.56 14.82 -13.24
CA ASP A 60 3.74 16.04 -13.06
C ASP A 60 3.48 16.30 -11.56
N VAL A 61 3.28 15.26 -10.76
CA VAL A 61 3.09 15.38 -9.30
C VAL A 61 4.40 15.72 -8.58
N LEU A 62 5.52 15.13 -9.00
CA LEU A 62 6.83 15.37 -8.41
C LEU A 62 7.23 16.84 -8.53
N GLY A 63 7.00 17.46 -9.70
CA GLY A 63 7.50 18.80 -10.01
C GLY A 63 9.02 18.85 -9.87
N ASP A 64 9.54 19.84 -9.14
CA ASP A 64 10.99 20.04 -8.95
C ASP A 64 11.60 19.18 -7.82
N ARG A 65 10.83 18.31 -7.17
CA ARG A 65 11.31 17.52 -6.03
C ARG A 65 12.40 16.53 -6.48
N GLN A 66 13.57 16.65 -5.86
CA GLN A 66 14.75 15.82 -6.15
C GLN A 66 15.05 14.77 -5.08
N ASP A 67 14.22 14.65 -4.04
CA ASP A 67 14.42 13.72 -2.94
C ASP A 67 13.37 12.60 -2.94
N THR A 68 13.81 11.39 -2.61
CA THR A 68 13.02 10.15 -2.64
C THR A 68 11.84 10.21 -1.67
N TRP A 69 12.06 10.70 -0.45
CA TRP A 69 11.01 10.81 0.57
C TRP A 69 10.01 11.89 0.20
N GLN A 70 10.50 13.05 -0.23
CA GLN A 70 9.65 14.15 -0.70
C GLN A 70 8.79 13.74 -1.90
N ALA A 71 9.35 12.97 -2.83
CA ALA A 71 8.60 12.40 -3.94
C ALA A 71 7.51 11.44 -3.46
N ALA A 72 7.84 10.50 -2.56
CA ALA A 72 6.88 9.55 -2.02
C ALA A 72 5.72 10.23 -1.26
N LEU A 73 6.02 11.24 -0.44
CA LEU A 73 5.00 12.04 0.26
C LEU A 73 4.11 12.83 -0.72
N ALA A 74 4.69 13.43 -1.76
CA ALA A 74 3.92 14.16 -2.77
C ALA A 74 2.97 13.24 -3.54
N LEU A 75 3.42 12.03 -3.90
CA LEU A 75 2.59 11.02 -4.54
C LEU A 75 1.47 10.54 -3.61
N MET A 76 1.76 10.30 -2.33
CA MET A 76 0.76 9.91 -1.33
C MET A 76 -0.33 10.99 -1.20
N GLN A 77 0.09 12.26 -1.04
CA GLN A 77 -0.82 13.39 -0.96
C GLN A 77 -1.68 13.51 -2.22
N PHE A 78 -1.10 13.31 -3.41
CA PHE A 78 -1.85 13.33 -4.66
C PHE A 78 -2.95 12.27 -4.67
N VAL A 79 -2.63 11.03 -4.30
CA VAL A 79 -3.60 9.91 -4.24
C VAL A 79 -4.71 10.23 -3.26
N HIS A 80 -4.37 10.68 -2.04
CA HIS A 80 -5.34 11.04 -1.02
C HIS A 80 -6.29 12.16 -1.46
N THR A 81 -5.77 13.20 -2.10
CA THR A 81 -6.57 14.37 -2.49
C THR A 81 -7.42 14.12 -3.73
N HIS A 82 -6.96 13.31 -4.68
CA HIS A 82 -7.61 13.15 -5.99
C HIS A 82 -8.44 11.88 -6.14
N LEU A 83 -8.39 10.97 -5.17
CA LEU A 83 -9.25 9.79 -5.14
C LEU A 83 -10.26 9.93 -3.99
N LYS A 84 -11.51 9.59 -4.27
CA LYS A 84 -12.58 9.57 -3.27
C LYS A 84 -12.71 8.18 -2.65
N TYR A 85 -12.68 8.10 -1.33
CA TYR A 85 -12.98 6.85 -0.64
C TYR A 85 -14.47 6.50 -0.79
N GLU A 86 -14.78 5.34 -1.38
CA GLU A 86 -16.17 4.90 -1.62
C GLU A 86 -16.26 3.37 -1.61
N THR A 87 -16.93 2.82 -0.60
CA THR A 87 -17.19 1.38 -0.50
C THR A 87 -18.12 0.90 -1.62
N ALA A 88 -17.97 -0.34 -2.07
CA ALA A 88 -18.75 -0.95 -3.16
C ALA A 88 -18.61 -0.25 -4.54
N SER A 89 -17.69 0.72 -4.67
CA SER A 89 -17.37 1.34 -5.97
C SER A 89 -16.43 0.48 -6.82
N THR A 90 -15.65 -0.39 -6.17
CA THR A 90 -14.65 -1.27 -6.78
C THR A 90 -14.83 -2.70 -6.26
N HIS A 91 -14.12 -3.64 -6.87
CA HIS A 91 -14.08 -5.04 -6.47
C HIS A 91 -12.62 -5.51 -6.38
N VAL A 92 -12.38 -6.67 -5.77
CA VAL A 92 -11.02 -7.18 -5.48
C VAL A 92 -10.13 -7.38 -6.71
N HIS A 93 -10.68 -7.27 -7.92
CA HIS A 93 -9.96 -7.39 -9.20
C HIS A 93 -9.76 -6.05 -9.93
N THR A 94 -10.12 -4.92 -9.31
CA THR A 94 -9.93 -3.59 -9.92
C THR A 94 -8.44 -3.28 -10.07
N HIS A 95 -8.04 -2.83 -11.27
CA HIS A 95 -6.65 -2.42 -11.54
C HIS A 95 -6.45 -0.94 -11.23
N MET A 96 -5.22 -0.54 -10.89
CA MET A 96 -4.89 0.86 -10.59
C MET A 96 -5.27 1.84 -11.72
N LYS A 97 -5.20 1.42 -12.98
CA LYS A 97 -5.55 2.26 -14.14
C LYS A 97 -7.04 2.63 -14.16
N ASP A 98 -7.89 1.70 -13.70
CA ASP A 98 -9.33 1.89 -13.65
C ASP A 98 -9.67 2.87 -12.52
N VAL A 99 -8.99 2.74 -11.37
CA VAL A 99 -9.10 3.65 -10.23
C VAL A 99 -8.68 5.08 -10.62
N LEU A 100 -7.58 5.24 -11.35
CA LEU A 100 -7.12 6.53 -11.86
C LEU A 100 -8.13 7.20 -12.80
N THR A 101 -8.94 6.40 -13.51
CA THR A 101 -10.00 6.87 -14.40
C THR A 101 -11.26 7.22 -13.61
N GLN A 102 -11.69 6.34 -12.70
CA GLN A 102 -12.93 6.46 -11.93
C GLN A 102 -12.83 7.46 -10.76
N ARG A 103 -11.61 7.73 -10.30
CA ARG A 103 -11.28 8.62 -9.17
C ARG A 103 -11.97 8.26 -7.87
N ARG A 104 -12.27 6.96 -7.68
CA ARG A 104 -12.89 6.41 -6.47
C ARG A 104 -12.38 5.00 -6.20
N GLY A 105 -12.42 4.58 -4.94
CA GLY A 105 -12.03 3.23 -4.52
C GLY A 105 -11.94 3.10 -3.01
N VAL A 106 -11.32 2.01 -2.55
CA VAL A 106 -11.06 1.71 -1.14
C VAL A 106 -9.56 1.68 -0.85
N CYS A 107 -9.16 1.37 0.39
CA CYS A 107 -7.75 1.37 0.81
C CYS A 107 -6.84 0.49 -0.08
N GLN A 108 -7.35 -0.66 -0.55
CA GLN A 108 -6.65 -1.52 -1.50
C GLN A 108 -6.29 -0.76 -2.80
N ASP A 109 -7.26 -0.05 -3.37
CA ASP A 109 -7.11 0.67 -4.64
C ASP A 109 -6.12 1.83 -4.49
N PHE A 110 -6.21 2.56 -3.37
CA PHE A 110 -5.32 3.70 -3.09
C PHE A 110 -3.87 3.23 -2.94
N ALA A 111 -3.65 2.10 -2.25
CA ALA A 111 -2.34 1.48 -2.14
C ALA A 111 -1.82 1.03 -3.52
N HIS A 112 -2.64 0.41 -4.37
CA HIS A 112 -2.23 0.02 -5.73
C HIS A 112 -1.85 1.22 -6.60
N VAL A 113 -2.61 2.30 -6.53
CA VAL A 113 -2.29 3.53 -7.28
C VAL A 113 -0.96 4.13 -6.79
N LEU A 114 -0.77 4.26 -5.47
CA LEU A 114 0.47 4.81 -4.93
C LEU A 114 1.68 3.94 -5.28
N LEU A 115 1.55 2.60 -5.21
CA LEU A 115 2.59 1.67 -5.64
C LEU A 115 3.00 1.90 -7.09
N GLY A 116 2.04 2.00 -8.01
CA GLY A 116 2.34 2.19 -9.43
C GLY A 116 3.00 3.53 -9.70
N LEU A 117 2.58 4.60 -9.01
CA LEU A 117 3.23 5.91 -9.10
C LEU A 117 4.67 5.88 -8.59
N CYS A 118 4.93 5.29 -7.42
CA CYS A 118 6.28 5.14 -6.88
C CYS A 118 7.19 4.30 -7.79
N ARG A 119 6.69 3.16 -8.29
CA ARG A 119 7.44 2.29 -9.21
C ARG A 119 7.74 2.96 -10.53
N ALA A 120 6.81 3.78 -11.04
CA ALA A 120 7.05 4.55 -12.25
C ALA A 120 8.28 5.44 -12.08
N VAL A 121 8.47 6.05 -10.90
CA VAL A 121 9.66 6.85 -10.54
C VAL A 121 10.80 6.08 -9.87
N LYS A 122 10.84 4.76 -10.09
CA LYS A 122 11.93 3.88 -9.64
C LYS A 122 12.13 3.82 -8.14
N ILE A 123 11.15 4.25 -7.34
CA ILE A 123 11.14 4.06 -5.89
C ILE A 123 10.61 2.64 -5.62
N PRO A 124 11.41 1.71 -5.06
CA PRO A 124 10.91 0.37 -4.75
C PRO A 124 9.83 0.46 -3.68
N ALA A 125 8.69 -0.16 -3.96
CA ALA A 125 7.52 -0.05 -3.11
C ALA A 125 6.77 -1.39 -2.99
N CYS A 126 6.41 -1.77 -1.77
CA CYS A 126 5.73 -3.02 -1.47
C CYS A 126 4.34 -2.77 -0.87
N TYR A 127 3.39 -3.63 -1.25
CA TYR A 127 2.03 -3.61 -0.72
C TYR A 127 2.02 -4.25 0.66
N VAL A 128 1.31 -3.65 1.59
CA VAL A 128 1.11 -4.21 2.93
C VAL A 128 -0.36 -4.50 3.15
N SER A 129 -0.65 -5.75 3.51
CA SER A 129 -1.95 -6.17 4.02
C SER A 129 -1.87 -6.40 5.52
N GLY A 130 -2.88 -5.90 6.23
CA GLY A 130 -2.96 -6.07 7.66
C GLY A 130 -4.24 -5.55 8.24
N TYR A 131 -4.14 -5.05 9.46
CA TYR A 131 -5.28 -4.51 10.18
C TYR A 131 -5.00 -3.10 10.67
N LEU A 132 -6.05 -2.29 10.74
CA LEU A 132 -6.05 -1.00 11.40
C LEU A 132 -7.01 -1.06 12.59
N ALA A 133 -6.47 -0.89 13.78
CA ALA A 133 -7.24 -0.76 15.01
C ALA A 133 -7.53 0.73 15.25
N THR A 134 -8.74 1.19 14.94
CA THR A 134 -9.19 2.53 15.34
C THR A 134 -10.04 2.45 16.60
N GLU A 135 -10.27 3.59 17.25
CA GLU A 135 -11.13 3.69 18.43
C GLU A 135 -12.58 3.26 18.15
N SER A 136 -13.02 3.32 16.89
CA SER A 136 -14.41 3.08 16.48
C SER A 136 -14.62 1.83 15.63
N ALA A 137 -13.56 1.27 15.02
CA ALA A 137 -13.65 0.09 14.17
C ALA A 137 -12.31 -0.64 14.06
N SER A 138 -12.40 -1.93 13.78
CA SER A 138 -11.23 -2.77 13.50
C SER A 138 -11.48 -3.46 12.18
N ALA A 139 -10.69 -3.13 11.18
CA ALA A 139 -10.90 -3.61 9.82
C ALA A 139 -9.60 -4.10 9.20
N THR A 140 -9.73 -5.01 8.24
CA THR A 140 -8.66 -5.26 7.27
C THR A 140 -8.32 -3.94 6.59
N HIS A 141 -7.04 -3.65 6.47
CA HIS A 141 -6.55 -2.44 5.86
C HIS A 141 -5.36 -2.72 4.95
N ALA A 142 -5.13 -1.78 4.04
CA ALA A 142 -4.06 -1.86 3.06
C ALA A 142 -3.33 -0.53 2.96
N TRP A 143 -2.01 -0.61 2.91
CA TRP A 143 -1.12 0.53 2.74
C TRP A 143 0.13 0.06 1.96
N MET A 144 1.21 0.84 2.00
CA MET A 144 2.46 0.42 1.38
C MET A 144 3.70 0.86 2.14
N GLU A 145 4.85 0.31 1.78
CA GLU A 145 6.16 0.82 2.22
C GLU A 145 7.04 1.16 1.02
N VAL A 146 7.84 2.21 1.16
CA VAL A 146 8.88 2.61 0.21
C VAL A 146 10.26 2.32 0.77
N LEU A 147 11.17 1.80 -0.04
CA LEU A 147 12.56 1.63 0.35
C LEU A 147 13.33 2.94 0.10
N ILE A 148 13.85 3.52 1.17
CA ILE A 148 14.74 4.69 1.11
C ILE A 148 16.16 4.22 1.45
N PRO A 149 17.12 4.27 0.51
CA PRO A 149 18.50 3.86 0.81
C PRO A 149 19.07 4.62 2.02
N GLY A 150 19.74 3.90 2.91
CA GLY A 150 20.28 4.46 4.17
C GLY A 150 19.27 4.60 5.31
N VAL A 151 17.96 4.54 5.04
CA VAL A 151 16.88 4.62 6.04
C VAL A 151 16.09 3.32 6.17
N GLY A 152 15.97 2.55 5.09
CA GLY A 152 15.17 1.32 5.00
C GLY A 152 13.72 1.59 4.59
N TRP A 153 12.86 0.60 4.85
CA TRP A 153 11.44 0.62 4.47
C TRP A 153 10.64 1.59 5.34
N ARG A 154 10.00 2.60 4.73
CA ARG A 154 9.10 3.54 5.40
C ARG A 154 7.67 3.33 4.95
N ALA A 155 6.76 3.17 5.90
CA ALA A 155 5.35 2.95 5.64
C ALA A 155 4.63 4.27 5.31
N LEU A 156 3.69 4.21 4.36
CA LEU A 156 2.84 5.30 3.90
C LEU A 156 1.42 4.78 3.69
N ASP A 157 0.44 5.48 4.23
CA ASP A 157 -0.97 5.19 4.01
C ASP A 157 -1.64 6.31 3.18
N PRO A 158 -1.93 6.07 1.89
CA PRO A 158 -2.64 7.03 1.05
C PRO A 158 -4.11 7.23 1.44
N THR A 159 -4.71 6.29 2.19
CA THR A 159 -6.10 6.43 2.65
C THR A 159 -6.21 7.55 3.68
N HIS A 160 -5.29 7.57 4.65
CA HIS A 160 -5.26 8.52 5.76
C HIS A 160 -4.20 9.62 5.61
N ASN A 161 -3.43 9.61 4.51
CA ASN A 161 -2.34 10.53 4.21
C ASN A 161 -1.34 10.67 5.36
N CYS A 162 -0.88 9.54 5.90
CA CYS A 162 -0.03 9.53 7.09
C CYS A 162 1.01 8.40 7.05
N GLN A 163 1.93 8.45 8.00
CA GLN A 163 2.82 7.33 8.31
C GLN A 163 2.09 6.37 9.28
N PRO A 164 1.92 5.08 8.95
CA PRO A 164 1.34 4.07 9.83
C PRO A 164 2.02 4.00 11.20
N GLY A 165 1.22 4.17 12.27
CA GLY A 165 1.65 4.11 13.66
C GLY A 165 1.36 2.77 14.34
N GLU A 166 1.32 2.76 15.68
CA GLU A 166 1.13 1.55 16.49
C GLU A 166 -0.24 0.87 16.35
N THR A 167 -1.23 1.56 15.79
CA THR A 167 -2.55 1.01 15.48
C THR A 167 -2.58 0.15 14.22
N TYR A 168 -1.49 0.13 13.45
CA TYR A 168 -1.36 -0.66 12.23
C TYR A 168 -0.65 -1.98 12.53
N VAL A 169 -1.37 -3.09 12.32
CA VAL A 169 -0.83 -4.44 12.48
C VAL A 169 -0.51 -5.01 11.10
N LYS A 170 0.78 -5.02 10.74
CA LYS A 170 1.28 -5.64 9.51
C LYS A 170 1.15 -7.17 9.59
N ILE A 171 0.48 -7.78 8.62
CA ILE A 171 0.34 -9.25 8.52
C ILE A 171 1.20 -9.81 7.39
N ALA A 172 1.15 -9.17 6.21
CA ALA A 172 1.85 -9.66 5.03
C ALA A 172 2.31 -8.54 4.11
N VAL A 173 3.41 -8.79 3.38
CA VAL A 173 4.01 -7.86 2.41
C VAL A 173 4.23 -8.57 1.08
N GLY A 174 3.87 -7.90 -0.02
CA GLY A 174 3.97 -8.45 -1.37
C GLY A 174 4.09 -7.37 -2.44
N ARG A 175 4.10 -7.75 -3.71
CA ARG A 175 4.13 -6.77 -4.82
C ARG A 175 2.79 -6.09 -4.99
N ASP A 176 1.69 -6.80 -4.78
CA ASP A 176 0.34 -6.24 -4.68
C ASP A 176 -0.55 -7.18 -3.87
N TYR A 177 -1.87 -6.94 -3.91
CA TYR A 177 -2.86 -7.73 -3.19
C TYR A 177 -2.85 -9.21 -3.58
N ALA A 178 -2.46 -9.57 -4.81
CA ALA A 178 -2.46 -10.96 -5.27
C ALA A 178 -1.43 -11.83 -4.53
N ASP A 179 -0.33 -11.23 -4.07
CA ASP A 179 0.72 -11.93 -3.31
C ASP A 179 0.33 -12.13 -1.82
N VAL A 180 -0.62 -11.33 -1.31
CA VAL A 180 -0.92 -11.24 0.14
C VAL A 180 -2.41 -11.19 0.48
N ALA A 181 -3.26 -11.76 -0.37
CA ALA A 181 -4.69 -11.85 -0.12
C ALA A 181 -4.94 -12.57 1.23
N PRO A 182 -5.71 -11.98 2.17
CA PRO A 182 -5.94 -12.58 3.49
C PRO A 182 -6.52 -14.00 3.45
N ILE A 183 -7.32 -14.29 2.42
CA ILE A 183 -7.86 -15.61 2.12
C ILE A 183 -7.61 -15.89 0.64
N SER A 184 -6.97 -17.03 0.33
CA SER A 184 -6.78 -17.50 -1.03
C SER A 184 -7.00 -19.02 -1.11
N GLY A 185 -7.50 -19.49 -2.25
CA GLY A 185 -7.77 -20.91 -2.46
C GLY A 185 -8.66 -21.16 -3.68
N HIS A 186 -8.76 -22.43 -4.06
CA HIS A 186 -9.65 -22.90 -5.13
C HIS A 186 -10.64 -23.90 -4.54
N TYR A 187 -11.92 -23.75 -4.90
CA TYR A 187 -12.97 -24.68 -4.50
C TYR A 187 -13.67 -25.25 -5.73
N VAL A 188 -13.92 -26.57 -5.73
CA VAL A 188 -14.69 -27.28 -6.76
C VAL A 188 -15.87 -27.99 -6.12
N GLY A 189 -17.08 -27.70 -6.60
CA GLY A 189 -18.29 -28.47 -6.33
C GLY A 189 -19.57 -27.74 -6.69
N ASN A 190 -20.71 -28.42 -6.53
CA ASN A 190 -21.95 -28.10 -7.26
C ASN A 190 -23.01 -27.35 -6.44
N THR A 191 -22.63 -26.67 -5.35
CA THR A 191 -23.57 -25.99 -4.42
C THR A 191 -23.28 -24.50 -4.30
N GLU A 192 -24.32 -23.67 -4.26
CA GLU A 192 -24.22 -22.25 -3.91
C GLU A 192 -23.61 -22.04 -2.52
N ARG A 193 -22.77 -21.01 -2.38
CA ARG A 193 -22.00 -20.73 -1.15
C ARG A 193 -21.85 -19.25 -0.92
N SER A 194 -21.83 -18.88 0.36
CA SER A 194 -21.43 -17.57 0.86
C SER A 194 -20.15 -17.71 1.69
N LEU A 195 -19.31 -16.67 1.65
CA LEU A 195 -18.17 -16.51 2.55
C LEU A 195 -18.50 -15.33 3.48
N GLU A 196 -18.49 -15.59 4.78
CA GLU A 196 -18.60 -14.57 5.80
C GLU A 196 -17.25 -14.44 6.50
N VAL A 197 -16.76 -13.21 6.63
CA VAL A 197 -15.49 -12.91 7.31
C VAL A 197 -15.78 -11.90 8.39
N SER A 198 -15.38 -12.24 9.61
CA SER A 198 -15.47 -11.36 10.78
C SER A 198 -14.07 -11.18 11.37
N VAL A 199 -13.73 -9.94 11.69
CA VAL A 199 -12.46 -9.57 12.31
C VAL A 199 -12.78 -8.75 13.54
N GLN A 200 -12.19 -9.14 14.67
CA GLN A 200 -12.28 -8.37 15.89
C GLN A 200 -10.88 -8.12 16.44
N ILE A 201 -10.59 -6.85 16.70
CA ILE A 201 -9.35 -6.43 17.36
C ILE A 201 -9.75 -5.75 18.66
N ARG A 202 -9.02 -6.06 19.72
CA ARG A 202 -9.19 -5.44 21.03
C ARG A 202 -7.80 -5.15 21.57
N ALA A 203 -7.62 -3.97 22.14
CA ALA A 203 -6.45 -3.71 22.97
C ALA A 203 -6.49 -4.68 24.17
N VAL A 204 -5.35 -5.29 24.47
CA VAL A 204 -5.20 -6.20 25.60
C VAL A 204 -4.21 -5.53 26.56
N GLU A 205 -4.68 -5.23 27.78
CA GLU A 205 -3.85 -4.75 28.89
C GLU A 205 -2.87 -5.83 29.39
#